data_AF-A0A8I0KYF2-F1
#
_entry.id   AF-A0A8I0KYF2-F1
#
_cell.length_a   1.000
_cell.length_b   1.000
_cell.length_c   1.000
_cell.angle_alpha   90.00
_cell.angle_beta   90.00
_cell.angle_gamma   90.00
#
_symmetry.space_group_name_H-M   'P 1'
#
loop_
_entity.id
_entity.type
_entity.pdbx_description
1 polymer ?
#
loop_
_entity_poly.entity_id
_entity_poly.type
_entity_poly.pdbx_seq_one_letter_code
_entity_poly.pdbx_strand_id
1 'polypeptide(L)'
;MTLPSLAWYWPLIGGLMIGTAAGGFLALTGRIAGVSGLLANTLGLSRGGDRALSALFLAGLLVSSGVALAVKPISLPSPAGSPPVLLILAGLLVGFGTRLGSGCTSGHGVCGLARLSPRSLVATGMFMLMGMATVAVARMIMGGGA
;
A
#
# COMPACT_ATOMS: atom_id res chain seq x y z
N MET A 1 21.67 -19.85 2.63
CA MET A 1 22.08 -19.68 4.04
C MET A 1 21.94 -18.23 4.43
N THR A 2 20.80 -17.82 5.00
CA THR A 2 20.67 -16.50 5.65
C THR A 2 21.24 -16.62 7.05
N LEU A 3 22.34 -15.92 7.33
CA LEU A 3 22.87 -15.78 8.68
C LEU A 3 21.83 -15.02 9.53
N PRO A 4 21.22 -15.64 10.56
CA PRO A 4 20.12 -15.03 11.31
C PRO A 4 20.51 -13.73 12.04
N SER A 5 21.80 -13.51 12.29
CA SER A 5 22.35 -12.30 12.90
C SER A 5 22.31 -11.05 12.00
N LEU A 6 22.13 -11.22 10.68
CA LEU A 6 22.07 -10.13 9.72
C LEU A 6 20.64 -9.79 9.27
N ALA A 7 19.59 -10.45 9.76
CA ALA A 7 18.23 -10.25 9.26
C ALA A 7 17.71 -8.78 9.29
N TRP A 8 18.32 -7.91 10.09
CA TRP A 8 18.01 -6.47 10.17
C TRP A 8 18.32 -5.68 8.88
N TYR A 9 19.22 -6.14 8.00
CA TYR A 9 19.56 -5.37 6.79
C TYR A 9 18.40 -5.31 5.79
N TRP A 10 17.56 -6.35 5.72
CA TRP A 10 16.43 -6.42 4.78
C TRP A 10 15.39 -5.30 4.98
N PRO A 11 14.82 -5.12 6.19
CA PRO A 11 13.88 -4.03 6.43
C PRO A 11 14.55 -2.66 6.32
N LEU A 12 15.85 -2.55 6.62
CA LEU A 12 16.59 -1.30 6.48
C LEU A 12 16.73 -0.88 5.00
N ILE A 13 17.16 -1.80 4.14
CA ILE A 13 17.28 -1.56 2.69
C ILE A 13 15.90 -1.29 2.07
N GLY A 14 14.89 -2.08 2.44
CA GLY A 14 13.52 -1.86 1.96
C GLY A 14 12.96 -0.50 2.39
N GLY A 15 13.15 -0.12 3.65
CA GLY A 15 12.76 1.19 4.18
C GLY A 15 13.47 2.34 3.48
N LEU A 16 14.77 2.21 3.22
CA LEU A 16 15.55 3.20 2.47
C LEU A 16 15.03 3.33 1.04
N MET A 17 14.75 2.23 0.34
CA MET A 17 14.20 2.26 -1.02
C MET A 17 12.82 2.91 -1.08
N ILE A 18 11.91 2.56 -0.16
CA ILE A 18 10.57 3.16 -0.11
C ILE A 18 10.68 4.66 0.23
N GLY A 19 11.55 5.01 1.19
CA GLY A 19 11.78 6.38 1.63
C GLY A 19 12.35 7.27 0.53
N THR A 20 13.35 6.80 -0.22
CA THR A 20 13.92 7.55 -1.35
C THR A 20 12.94 7.66 -2.51
N ALA A 21 12.16 6.62 -2.81
CA ALA A 21 11.13 6.68 -3.84
C ALA A 21 10.01 7.68 -3.49
N ALA A 22 9.47 7.60 -2.27
CA ALA A 22 8.41 8.49 -1.80
C ALA A 22 8.90 9.94 -1.62
N GLY A 23 10.10 10.11 -1.08
CA GLY A 23 10.76 11.41 -0.90
C GLY A 23 11.12 12.06 -2.24
N GLY A 24 11.63 11.28 -3.20
CA GLY A 24 11.93 11.75 -4.56
C GLY A 24 10.67 12.19 -5.29
N PHE A 25 9.59 11.39 -5.24
CA PHE A 25 8.31 11.80 -5.84
C PHE A 25 7.78 13.10 -5.23
N LEU A 26 7.90 13.25 -3.92
CA LEU A 26 7.52 14.46 -3.21
C LEU A 26 8.39 15.67 -3.57
N ALA A 27 9.70 15.48 -3.70
CA ALA A 27 10.62 16.55 -4.08
C ALA A 27 10.38 17.04 -5.52
N LEU A 28 10.06 16.12 -6.43
CA LEU A 28 9.82 16.44 -7.84
C LEU A 28 8.45 17.07 -8.10
N THR A 29 7.41 16.67 -7.36
CA THR A 29 6.02 17.10 -7.62
C THR A 29 5.45 18.06 -6.58
N GLY A 30 6.10 18.19 -5.42
CA GLY A 30 5.53 18.83 -4.24
C GLY A 30 4.33 18.08 -3.62
N ARG A 31 3.99 16.89 -4.14
CA ARG A 31 2.80 16.12 -3.75
C ARG A 31 3.17 14.86 -2.98
N ILE A 32 2.31 14.49 -2.03
CA ILE A 32 2.50 13.29 -1.21
C ILE A 32 2.25 12.02 -2.05
N ALA A 33 3.16 11.04 -1.96
CA ALA A 33 3.05 9.76 -2.66
C ALA A 33 2.00 8.86 -1.99
N GLY A 34 0.77 8.88 -2.50
CA GLY A 34 -0.33 8.01 -2.08
C GLY A 34 -0.87 7.18 -3.24
N VAL A 35 -0.92 5.85 -3.12
CA VAL A 35 -1.32 4.96 -4.23
C VAL A 35 -2.73 5.29 -4.75
N SER A 36 -3.72 5.50 -3.87
CA SER A 36 -5.07 5.93 -4.29
C SER A 36 -5.08 7.28 -5.01
N GLY A 37 -4.21 8.22 -4.59
CA GLY A 37 -4.09 9.54 -5.21
C GLY A 37 -3.40 9.49 -6.57
N LEU A 38 -2.35 8.67 -6.69
CA LEU A 38 -1.66 8.40 -7.95
C LEU A 38 -2.61 7.73 -8.95
N LEU A 39 -3.36 6.72 -8.51
CA LEU A 39 -4.34 6.02 -9.34
C LEU A 39 -5.46 6.97 -9.80
N ALA A 40 -5.97 7.82 -8.91
CA ALA A 40 -6.94 8.85 -9.29
C ALA A 40 -6.35 9.85 -10.29
N ASN A 41 -5.07 10.21 -10.15
CA ASN A 41 -4.39 11.10 -11.09
C ASN A 41 -4.18 10.44 -12.47
N THR A 42 -3.79 9.17 -12.52
CA THR A 42 -3.64 8.43 -13.79
C THR A 42 -4.96 8.24 -14.52
N LEU A 43 -6.05 8.03 -13.79
CA LEU A 43 -7.41 7.95 -14.34
C LEU A 43 -7.97 9.34 -14.72
N GLY A 44 -7.22 10.42 -14.51
CA GLY A 44 -7.65 11.78 -14.84
C GLY A 44 -8.71 12.37 -13.91
N LEU A 45 -8.99 11.71 -12.78
CA LEU A 45 -9.96 12.15 -11.76
C LEU A 45 -9.38 13.24 -10.83
N SER A 46 -8.06 13.41 -10.82
CA SER A 46 -7.36 14.46 -10.08
C SER A 46 -6.94 15.60 -11.03
N ARG A 47 -7.18 16.85 -10.61
CA ARG A 47 -6.82 18.05 -11.40
C ARG A 47 -5.42 18.55 -10.99
N GLY A 48 -4.55 18.74 -11.98
CA GLY A 48 -3.28 19.48 -11.84
C GLY A 48 -2.03 18.69 -11.42
N GLY A 49 -2.04 17.36 -11.49
CA GLY A 49 -0.85 16.52 -11.27
C GLY A 49 -0.29 15.98 -12.59
N ASP A 50 1.02 15.78 -12.66
CA ASP A 50 1.65 15.12 -13.80
C ASP A 50 1.18 13.66 -13.90
N ARG A 51 0.31 13.39 -14.89
CA ARG A 51 -0.28 12.07 -15.13
C ARG A 51 0.78 11.07 -15.57
N ALA A 52 1.76 11.52 -16.36
CA ALA A 52 2.83 10.66 -16.86
C ALA A 52 3.69 10.18 -15.69
N LEU A 53 4.09 11.07 -14.79
CA LEU A 53 4.89 10.70 -13.62
C LEU A 53 4.14 9.79 -12.65
N SER A 54 2.83 10.03 -12.45
CA SER A 54 2.01 9.17 -11.60
C SER A 54 1.85 7.76 -12.20
N ALA A 55 1.69 7.67 -13.52
CA ALA A 55 1.63 6.42 -14.23
C ALA A 55 2.97 5.69 -14.20
N LEU A 56 4.08 6.39 -14.40
CA LEU A 56 5.43 5.84 -14.30
C LEU A 56 5.73 5.33 -12.89
N PHE A 57 5.29 6.02 -11.84
CA PHE A 57 5.46 5.55 -10.46
C PHE A 57 4.66 4.27 -10.19
N LEU A 58 3.40 4.21 -10.62
CA LEU A 58 2.57 3.00 -10.50
C LEU A 58 3.12 1.84 -11.35
N ALA A 59 3.56 2.12 -12.56
CA ALA A 59 4.22 1.13 -13.42
C ALA A 59 5.50 0.61 -12.78
N GLY A 60 6.32 1.48 -12.19
CA GLY A 60 7.52 1.10 -11.43
C GLY A 60 7.22 0.17 -10.25
N LEU A 61 6.14 0.44 -9.50
CA LEU A 61 5.66 -0.46 -8.44
C LEU A 61 5.26 -1.85 -8.97
N LEU A 62 4.50 -1.91 -10.07
CA LEU A 62 4.09 -3.17 -10.68
C LEU A 62 5.26 -3.95 -11.27
N VAL A 63 6.15 -3.27 -12.00
CA VAL A 63 7.34 -3.86 -12.62
C VAL A 63 8.29 -4.37 -11.57
N SER A 64 8.58 -3.59 -10.52
CA SER A 64 9.46 -4.04 -9.43
C SER A 64 8.90 -5.26 -8.69
N SER A 65 7.58 -5.32 -8.44
CA SER A 65 6.94 -6.52 -7.89
C SER A 65 7.07 -7.74 -8.82
N GLY A 66 6.90 -7.55 -10.13
CA GLY A 66 7.06 -8.62 -11.12
C GLY A 66 8.51 -9.13 -11.21
N VAL A 67 9.48 -8.21 -11.21
CA VAL A 67 10.91 -8.55 -11.18
C VAL A 67 11.27 -9.29 -9.90
N ALA A 68 10.73 -8.86 -8.75
CA ALA A 68 10.96 -9.54 -7.47
C ALA A 68 10.46 -10.99 -7.50
N LEU A 69 9.29 -11.23 -8.08
CA LEU A 69 8.73 -12.58 -8.26
C LEU A 69 9.55 -13.44 -9.25
N ALA A 70 10.13 -12.83 -10.28
CA ALA A 70 10.99 -13.53 -11.23
C ALA A 70 12.34 -13.96 -10.61
N VAL A 71 12.92 -13.12 -9.74
CA VAL A 71 14.20 -13.41 -9.07
C VAL A 71 14.03 -14.45 -7.96
N LYS A 72 12.95 -14.35 -7.18
CA LYS A 72 12.64 -15.30 -6.11
C LYS A 72 11.19 -15.74 -6.26
N PRO A 73 10.93 -16.85 -6.97
CA PRO A 73 9.58 -17.35 -7.15
C PRO A 73 9.01 -17.77 -5.79
N ILE A 74 8.10 -16.96 -5.28
CA ILE A 74 7.32 -17.25 -4.07
C ILE A 74 6.00 -17.85 -4.54
N SER A 75 5.56 -18.93 -3.91
CA SER A 75 4.23 -19.48 -4.12
C SER A 75 3.19 -18.43 -3.72
N LEU A 76 2.55 -17.82 -4.72
CA LEU A 76 1.46 -16.89 -4.48
C LEU A 76 0.27 -17.68 -3.91
N PRO A 77 -0.38 -17.20 -2.84
CA PRO A 77 -1.63 -17.80 -2.39
C PRO A 77 -2.63 -17.73 -3.55
N SER A 78 -3.08 -18.88 -4.02
CA SER A 78 -4.03 -18.95 -5.13
C SER A 78 -5.33 -18.25 -4.74
N PRO A 79 -5.81 -17.24 -5.50
CA PRO A 79 -7.12 -16.63 -5.27
C PRO A 79 -8.28 -17.60 -5.53
N ALA A 80 -7.99 -18.83 -6.00
CA ALA A 80 -8.95 -19.89 -6.29
C ALA A 80 -9.88 -20.25 -5.13
N GLY A 81 -9.48 -19.99 -3.87
CA GLY A 81 -10.33 -20.22 -2.70
C GLY A 81 -11.31 -19.07 -2.38
N SER A 82 -11.19 -17.90 -3.03
CA SER A 82 -12.01 -16.72 -2.74
C SER A 82 -12.99 -16.43 -3.88
N PRO A 83 -14.29 -16.23 -3.60
CA PRO A 83 -15.24 -15.90 -4.65
C PRO A 83 -14.88 -14.54 -5.29
N PRO A 84 -14.86 -14.43 -6.63
CA PRO A 84 -14.45 -13.20 -7.32
C PRO A 84 -15.32 -12.00 -6.94
N VAL A 85 -16.60 -12.25 -6.61
CA VAL A 85 -17.53 -11.23 -6.10
C VAL A 85 -17.00 -10.57 -4.83
N LEU A 86 -16.39 -11.33 -3.92
CA LEU A 86 -15.86 -10.80 -2.66
C LEU A 86 -14.62 -9.93 -2.90
N LEU A 87 -13.77 -10.30 -3.87
CA LEU A 87 -12.62 -9.47 -4.28
C LEU A 87 -13.07 -8.14 -4.89
N ILE A 88 -14.08 -8.16 -5.75
CA ILE A 88 -14.65 -6.94 -6.36
C ILE A 88 -15.26 -6.04 -5.29
N LEU A 89 -16.08 -6.61 -4.39
CA LEU A 89 -16.69 -5.85 -3.29
C LEU A 89 -15.63 -5.28 -2.34
N ALA A 90 -14.61 -6.05 -1.99
CA ALA A 90 -13.50 -5.58 -1.16
C ALA A 90 -12.75 -4.42 -1.84
N GLY A 91 -12.45 -4.53 -3.13
CA GLY A 91 -11.79 -3.47 -3.90
C GLY A 91 -12.62 -2.18 -3.96
N LEU A 92 -13.92 -2.29 -4.22
CA LEU A 92 -14.85 -1.16 -4.21
C LEU A 92 -14.94 -0.49 -2.84
N LEU A 93 -15.05 -1.29 -1.77
CA LEU A 93 -15.16 -0.79 -0.41
C LEU A 93 -13.87 -0.08 0.04
N VAL A 94 -12.71 -0.64 -0.28
CA VAL A 94 -11.40 -0.01 -0.04
C VAL A 94 -11.26 1.26 -0.87
N GLY A 95 -11.63 1.24 -2.14
CA GLY A 95 -11.60 2.41 -3.02
C GLY A 95 -12.46 3.55 -2.48
N PHE A 96 -13.71 3.25 -2.12
CA PHE A 96 -14.63 4.21 -1.50
C PHE A 96 -14.09 4.74 -0.16
N GLY A 97 -13.63 3.84 0.71
CA GLY A 97 -13.08 4.18 2.02
C GLY A 97 -11.85 5.09 1.94
N THR A 98 -10.90 4.81 1.04
CA THR A 98 -9.73 5.67 0.84
C THR A 98 -10.08 7.05 0.30
N ARG A 99 -11.17 7.18 -0.48
CA ARG A 99 -11.66 8.47 -0.94
C ARG A 99 -12.32 9.25 0.19
N LEU A 100 -13.14 8.60 1.01
CA LEU A 100 -13.77 9.21 2.19
C LEU A 100 -12.73 9.66 3.22
N GLY A 101 -11.70 8.84 3.44
CA GLY A 101 -10.59 9.10 4.35
C GLY A 101 -9.58 10.13 3.83
N SER A 102 -9.80 10.75 2.66
CA SER A 102 -8.86 11.69 2.01
C SER A 102 -7.45 11.12 1.75
N GLY A 103 -7.31 9.79 1.71
CA GLY A 103 -6.02 9.13 1.59
C GLY A 103 -6.07 7.62 1.82
N CYS A 104 -4.93 6.99 1.61
CA CYS A 104 -4.72 5.55 1.84
C CYS A 104 -3.61 5.34 2.87
N THR A 105 -3.40 4.08 3.26
CA THR A 105 -2.33 3.67 4.18
C THR A 105 -0.94 4.04 3.68
N SER A 106 -0.67 4.05 2.37
CA SER A 106 0.65 4.48 1.88
C SER A 106 0.86 5.99 2.08
N GLY A 107 -0.17 6.81 1.86
CA GLY A 107 -0.09 8.27 2.00
C GLY A 107 -0.07 8.74 3.46
N HIS A 108 -0.98 8.24 4.28
CA HIS A 108 -1.01 8.56 5.72
C HIS A 108 0.07 7.83 6.50
N GLY A 109 0.31 6.56 6.18
CA GLY A 109 1.31 5.70 6.84
C GLY A 109 2.73 6.13 6.52
N VAL A 110 3.16 5.96 5.27
CA VAL A 110 4.57 6.17 4.90
C VAL A 110 4.92 7.65 4.93
N CYS A 111 4.24 8.48 4.12
CA CYS A 111 4.59 9.90 4.03
C CYS A 111 4.02 10.75 5.18
N GLY A 112 2.83 10.41 5.67
CA GLY A 112 2.12 11.20 6.69
C GLY A 112 2.72 11.08 8.09
N LEU A 113 3.18 9.89 8.51
CA LEU A 113 3.94 9.72 9.75
C LEU A 113 5.35 10.30 9.66
N ALA A 114 6.02 10.18 8.50
CA ALA A 114 7.35 10.78 8.30
C ALA A 114 7.34 12.31 8.47
N ARG A 115 6.20 12.95 8.24
CA ARG A 115 5.97 14.40 8.45
C ARG A 115 5.47 14.74 9.86
N LEU A 116 5.38 13.77 10.77
CA LEU A 116 4.83 13.90 12.12
C LEU A 116 3.43 14.56 12.17
N SER A 117 2.57 14.26 11.19
CA SER A 117 1.23 14.85 11.16
C SER A 117 0.27 14.13 12.13
N PRO A 118 -0.38 14.83 13.09
CA PRO A 118 -1.27 14.21 14.07
C PRO A 118 -2.50 13.59 13.39
N ARG A 119 -3.01 14.21 12.31
CA ARG A 119 -4.11 13.65 11.51
C ARG A 119 -3.74 12.30 10.89
N SER A 120 -2.51 12.12 10.40
CA SER A 120 -2.11 10.85 9.80
C SER A 120 -1.80 9.77 10.83
N LEU A 121 -1.34 10.16 12.03
CA LEU A 121 -1.21 9.24 13.16
C LEU A 121 -2.57 8.60 13.51
N VAL A 122 -3.59 9.44 13.69
CA VAL A 122 -4.96 8.96 14.00
C VAL A 122 -5.51 8.12 12.84
N ALA A 123 -5.38 8.58 11.59
CA ALA A 123 -5.87 7.83 10.43
C ALA A 123 -5.20 6.46 10.29
N THR A 124 -3.87 6.39 10.43
CA THR A 124 -3.12 5.14 10.34
C THR A 124 -3.48 4.19 11.48
N GLY A 125 -3.63 4.71 12.70
CA GLY A 125 -4.11 3.93 13.84
C GLY A 125 -5.48 3.31 13.56
N MET A 126 -6.43 4.10 13.04
CA MET A 126 -7.78 3.61 12.72
C MET A 126 -7.76 2.55 11.60
N PHE A 127 -6.94 2.72 10.56
CA PHE A 127 -6.80 1.72 9.50
C PHE A 127 -6.27 0.39 10.04
N MET A 128 -5.25 0.43 10.90
CA MET A 128 -4.69 -0.78 11.51
C MET A 128 -5.67 -1.46 12.47
N LEU A 129 -6.37 -0.69 13.30
CA LEU A 129 -7.40 -1.21 14.21
C LEU A 129 -8.53 -1.89 13.45
N MET A 130 -9.06 -1.24 12.41
CA MET A 130 -10.14 -1.81 11.61
C MET A 130 -9.69 -3.05 10.83
N GLY A 131 -8.44 -3.06 10.32
CA GLY A 131 -7.85 -4.24 9.68
C GLY A 131 -7.75 -5.43 10.63
N MET A 132 -7.22 -5.21 11.84
CA MET A 132 -7.14 -6.25 12.88
C MET A 132 -8.53 -6.75 13.29
N ALA A 133 -9.47 -5.83 13.53
CA ALA A 133 -10.85 -6.17 13.89
C ALA A 133 -11.54 -6.98 12.79
N THR A 134 -11.39 -6.58 11.52
CA THR A 134 -11.98 -7.28 10.37
C THR A 134 -11.45 -8.71 10.27
N VAL A 135 -10.13 -8.91 10.41
CA VAL A 135 -9.52 -10.24 10.38
C VAL A 135 -9.98 -11.07 11.59
N ALA A 136 -10.04 -10.48 12.79
CA ALA A 136 -10.50 -11.18 13.98
C ALA A 136 -11.95 -11.67 13.81
N VAL A 137 -12.85 -10.79 13.36
CA VAL A 137 -14.25 -11.13 13.10
C VAL A 137 -14.39 -12.17 12.00
N ALA A 138 -13.68 -12.01 10.88
CA ALA A 138 -13.71 -12.98 9.79
C ALA A 138 -13.25 -14.37 10.26
N ARG A 139 -12.17 -14.46 11.05
CA ARG A 139 -11.69 -15.73 11.62
C ARG A 139 -12.67 -16.34 12.63
N MET A 140 -13.38 -15.52 13.40
CA MET A 140 -14.43 -16.00 14.31
C MET A 140 -15.61 -16.60 13.54
N ILE A 141 -16.06 -15.94 12.47
CA ILE A 141 -17.20 -16.40 11.65
C ILE A 141 -16.83 -17.65 10.83
N MET A 142 -15.62 -17.72 10.31
CA MET A 142 -15.15 -18.82 9.44
C MET A 142 -14.65 -20.04 10.22
N GLY A 143 -14.76 -20.07 11.56
CA GLY A 143 -14.37 -21.22 12.39
C GLY A 143 -12.85 -21.40 12.50
N GLY A 144 -12.14 -20.39 13.01
CA GLY A 144 -10.68 -20.28 13.05
C GLY A 144 -9.92 -21.54 13.47
N GLY A 145 -9.36 -22.24 12.48
CA GLY A 145 -8.23 -23.16 12.66
C GLY A 145 -6.92 -22.38 12.79
N ALA A 146 -6.16 -22.70 13.84
CA ALA A 146 -4.72 -22.45 13.92
C ALA A 146 -3.98 -23.36 12.94
#